data_AF-A0A023B645-F1
#
_entry.id   AF-A0A023B645-F1
#
_cell.length_a   1.000
_cell.length_b   1.000
_cell.length_c   1.000
_cell.angle_alpha   90.00
_cell.angle_beta   90.00
_cell.angle_gamma   90.00
#
_symmetry.space_group_name_H-M   'P 1'
#
loop_
_entity.id
_entity.type
_entity.pdbx_description
1 polymer ?
#
loop_
_entity_poly.entity_id
_entity_poly.type
_entity_poly.pdbx_seq_one_letter_code
_entity_poly.pdbx_strand_id
1 'polypeptide(L)'
;MAPEPPFQEDKPELQAESFTAPLFLQRELLSDQNVLDYFYESKFFDTSSANQRRRKGHRVAEDGEGVEYVLLLSNAAGKGQLMQPPVGYPYNVQNQFGVHLISRVNKRNNVQVPERVYYSISGVIYQAPALQKLVIHKLYKAAITLDKVLSLLTSMCHWNVLSSYNWKAAIDVLSILKDVK
;
A
#
# COMPACT_ATOMS: atom_id res chain seq x y z
N MET A 1 26.83 9.49 34.45
CA MET A 1 25.67 9.84 33.63
C MET A 1 25.86 9.11 32.31
N ALA A 2 25.18 7.97 32.13
CA ALA A 2 25.33 7.17 30.92
C ALA A 2 24.71 7.94 29.74
N PRO A 3 25.31 7.91 28.54
CA PRO A 3 24.69 8.48 27.36
C PRO A 3 23.35 7.78 27.10
N GLU A 4 22.31 8.56 26.83
CA GLU A 4 21.02 8.01 26.43
C GLU A 4 21.21 7.11 25.20
N PRO A 5 20.52 5.96 25.16
CA PRO A 5 20.60 5.09 24.00
C PRO A 5 20.15 5.88 22.76
N PRO A 6 20.82 5.69 21.61
CA PRO A 6 20.38 6.31 20.37
C PRO A 6 18.93 5.93 20.11
N PHE A 7 18.13 6.93 19.74
CA PHE A 7 16.74 6.77 19.35
C PHE A 7 16.67 5.61 18.34
N GLN A 8 16.02 4.50 18.71
CA GLN A 8 15.85 3.39 17.81
C GLN A 8 15.06 3.91 16.59
N GLU A 9 15.71 3.96 15.43
CA GLU A 9 15.05 4.19 14.15
C GLU A 9 14.13 3.00 13.86
N ASP A 10 12.97 2.96 14.50
CA ASP A 10 11.82 2.26 13.96
C ASP A 10 11.44 3.02 12.69
N LYS A 11 12.13 2.74 11.58
CA LYS A 11 11.72 3.18 10.25
C LYS A 11 10.25 2.77 10.14
N PRO A 12 9.31 3.71 9.96
CA PRO A 12 7.95 3.36 9.60
C PRO A 12 8.01 2.87 8.15
N GLU A 13 8.45 1.63 7.98
CA GLU A 13 8.52 1.01 6.67
C GLU A 13 7.10 0.76 6.21
N LEU A 14 6.65 1.65 5.33
CA LEU A 14 5.44 1.47 4.55
C LEU A 14 5.71 0.38 3.50
N GLN A 15 5.99 -0.85 3.94
CA GLN A 15 6.01 -2.01 3.05
C GLN A 15 4.56 -2.28 2.63
N ALA A 16 4.18 -1.72 1.49
CA ALA A 16 2.94 -2.08 0.83
C ALA A 16 3.12 -3.47 0.24
N GLU A 17 2.82 -4.49 1.04
CA GLU A 17 2.79 -5.85 0.56
C GLU A 17 1.82 -5.96 -0.62
N SER A 18 2.26 -6.61 -1.69
CA SER A 18 1.46 -6.91 -2.87
C SER A 18 1.35 -8.42 -3.09
N PHE A 19 0.33 -8.81 -3.84
CA PHE A 19 0.08 -10.19 -4.24
C PHE A 19 -0.47 -10.23 -5.68
N THR A 20 -0.05 -11.24 -6.44
CA THR A 20 -0.60 -11.57 -7.75
C THR A 20 -0.59 -13.07 -7.96
N ALA A 21 -1.65 -13.61 -8.58
CA ALA A 21 -1.75 -15.00 -9.00
C ALA A 21 -1.93 -15.08 -10.52
N PRO A 22 -0.84 -15.16 -11.30
CA PRO A 22 -0.89 -15.12 -12.76
C PRO A 22 -1.71 -16.26 -13.38
N LEU A 23 -1.68 -17.45 -12.79
CA LEU A 23 -2.40 -18.63 -13.29
C LEU A 23 -3.92 -18.43 -13.23
N PHE A 24 -4.44 -17.81 -12.17
CA PHE A 24 -5.86 -17.48 -12.06
C PHE A 24 -6.25 -16.47 -13.15
N LEU A 25 -5.45 -15.42 -13.34
CA LEU A 25 -5.70 -14.35 -14.31
C LEU A 25 -5.59 -14.81 -15.77
N GLN A 26 -4.91 -15.92 -16.03
CA GLN A 26 -4.89 -16.57 -17.35
C GLN A 26 -6.15 -17.39 -17.61
N ARG A 27 -6.70 -18.03 -16.57
CA ARG A 27 -7.90 -18.88 -16.68
C ARG A 27 -9.19 -18.06 -16.71
N GLU A 28 -9.26 -17.02 -15.88
CA GLU A 28 -10.48 -16.29 -15.62
C GLU A 28 -10.32 -14.77 -15.73
N LEU A 29 -11.40 -14.13 -16.18
CA LEU A 29 -11.54 -12.69 -16.21
C LEU A 29 -12.04 -12.18 -14.85
N LEU A 30 -11.34 -11.20 -14.27
CA LEU A 30 -11.75 -10.55 -13.03
C LEU A 30 -13.03 -9.74 -13.24
N SER A 31 -14.07 -10.23 -12.62
CA SER A 31 -15.41 -9.68 -12.55
C SER A 31 -15.83 -9.50 -11.10
N ASP A 32 -16.96 -8.84 -10.89
CA ASP A 32 -17.49 -8.58 -9.55
C ASP A 32 -17.91 -9.89 -8.85
N GLN A 33 -18.14 -10.94 -9.63
CA GLN A 33 -18.57 -12.26 -9.14
C GLN A 33 -17.40 -13.11 -8.67
N ASN A 34 -16.25 -13.07 -9.34
CA ASN A 34 -15.10 -13.93 -9.04
C ASN A 34 -13.91 -13.20 -8.40
N VAL A 35 -13.97 -11.88 -8.22
CA VAL A 35 -12.88 -11.14 -7.56
C VAL A 35 -12.62 -11.62 -6.13
N LEU A 36 -13.66 -12.05 -5.41
CA LEU A 36 -13.49 -12.62 -4.08
C LEU A 36 -12.82 -13.99 -4.14
N ASP A 37 -13.13 -14.80 -5.16
CA ASP A 37 -12.45 -16.09 -5.38
C ASP A 37 -10.96 -15.89 -5.67
N TYR A 38 -10.63 -14.88 -6.49
CA TYR A 38 -9.25 -14.46 -6.70
C TYR A 38 -8.57 -13.99 -5.40
N PHE A 39 -9.28 -13.20 -4.60
CA PHE A 39 -8.76 -12.70 -3.33
C PHE A 39 -8.46 -13.83 -2.34
N TYR A 40 -9.21 -14.94 -2.38
CA TYR A 40 -8.97 -16.07 -1.49
C TYR A 40 -7.64 -16.82 -1.77
N GLU A 41 -7.04 -16.65 -2.94
CA GLU A 41 -5.69 -17.16 -3.22
C GLU A 41 -4.59 -16.26 -2.60
N SER A 42 -4.94 -15.05 -2.17
CA SER A 42 -3.99 -14.11 -1.63
C SER A 42 -3.55 -14.45 -0.21
N LYS A 43 -2.31 -14.08 0.12
CA LYS A 43 -1.77 -14.12 1.49
C LYS A 43 -2.54 -13.25 2.50
N PHE A 44 -3.37 -12.33 2.02
CA PHE A 44 -4.19 -11.44 2.86
C PHE A 44 -5.49 -12.10 3.33
N PHE A 45 -5.85 -13.24 2.75
CA PHE A 45 -7.06 -13.96 3.09
C PHE A 45 -6.88 -14.81 4.36
N ASP A 46 -7.75 -14.57 5.32
CA ASP A 46 -7.81 -15.33 6.56
C ASP A 46 -8.69 -16.59 6.38
N THR A 47 -8.06 -17.77 6.52
CA THR A 47 -8.74 -19.06 6.40
C THR A 47 -9.74 -19.34 7.53
N SER A 48 -9.70 -18.57 8.62
CA SER A 48 -10.69 -18.65 9.72
C SER A 48 -11.98 -17.87 9.43
N SER A 49 -12.02 -17.08 8.36
CA SER A 49 -13.15 -16.21 8.01
C SER A 49 -14.45 -16.98 7.71
N ALA A 50 -15.56 -16.26 7.86
CA ALA A 50 -16.89 -16.74 7.48
C ALA A 50 -16.93 -17.17 6.00
N ASN A 51 -16.24 -16.44 5.11
CA ASN A 51 -16.12 -16.77 3.69
C ASN A 51 -15.57 -18.19 3.47
N GLN A 52 -14.51 -18.58 4.18
CA GLN A 52 -13.94 -19.91 4.04
C GLN A 52 -14.88 -21.01 4.55
N ARG A 53 -15.62 -20.74 5.62
CA ARG A 53 -16.64 -21.68 6.14
C ARG A 53 -17.75 -21.90 5.12
N ARG A 54 -18.24 -20.84 4.46
CA ARG A 54 -19.23 -20.94 3.38
C ARG A 54 -18.70 -21.71 2.17
N ARG A 55 -17.45 -21.47 1.76
CA ARG A 55 -16.80 -22.23 0.66
C ARG A 55 -16.69 -23.73 0.96
N LYS A 56 -16.47 -24.09 2.23
CA LYS A 56 -16.48 -25.49 2.70
C LYS A 56 -17.89 -26.07 2.89
N GLY A 57 -18.94 -25.38 2.45
CA GLY A 57 -20.33 -25.83 2.56
C GLY A 57 -20.94 -25.73 3.96
N HIS A 58 -20.28 -25.06 4.91
CA HIS A 58 -20.85 -24.88 6.24
C HIS A 58 -21.91 -23.77 6.21
N ARG A 59 -23.04 -24.00 6.89
CA ARG A 59 -24.04 -22.96 7.12
C ARG A 59 -23.47 -21.94 8.09
N VAL A 60 -23.33 -20.70 7.63
CA VAL A 60 -22.97 -19.55 8.46
C VAL A 60 -24.26 -18.77 8.68
N ALA A 61 -24.67 -18.59 9.94
CA ALA A 61 -25.81 -17.77 10.28
C ALA A 61 -25.61 -16.34 9.75
N GLU A 62 -26.68 -15.69 9.27
CA GLU A 62 -26.59 -14.31 8.78
C GLU A 62 -26.16 -13.34 9.90
N ASP A 63 -26.59 -13.63 11.14
CA ASP A 63 -26.18 -12.96 12.38
C ASP A 63 -24.85 -13.48 12.95
N GLY A 64 -24.14 -14.33 12.20
CA GLY A 64 -22.90 -14.96 12.65
C GLY A 64 -21.82 -13.93 12.93
N GLU A 65 -21.22 -14.01 14.12
CA GLU A 65 -20.07 -13.19 14.48
C GLU A 65 -18.79 -13.67 13.80
N GLY A 66 -17.92 -12.72 13.46
CA GLY A 66 -16.58 -13.01 12.97
C GLY A 66 -16.16 -12.17 11.77
N VAL A 67 -15.03 -12.59 11.20
CA VAL A 67 -14.39 -11.89 10.08
C VAL A 67 -15.04 -12.30 8.76
N GLU A 68 -15.40 -11.31 7.97
CA GLU A 68 -15.92 -11.47 6.62
C GLU A 68 -15.21 -10.53 5.64
N TYR A 69 -15.04 -10.98 4.41
CA TYR A 69 -14.53 -10.17 3.31
C TYR A 69 -15.67 -9.85 2.36
N VAL A 70 -15.85 -8.54 2.10
CA VAL A 70 -16.95 -7.99 1.31
C VAL A 70 -16.40 -7.13 0.19
N LEU A 71 -16.91 -7.31 -1.02
CA LEU A 71 -16.64 -6.41 -2.14
C LEU A 71 -17.43 -5.10 -1.93
N LEU A 72 -16.72 -4.00 -1.73
CA LEU A 72 -17.33 -2.67 -1.54
C LEU A 72 -17.66 -1.99 -2.85
N LEU A 73 -16.70 -2.01 -3.78
CA LEU A 73 -16.79 -1.26 -5.02
C LEU A 73 -16.06 -2.00 -6.13
N SER A 74 -16.65 -1.93 -7.32
CA SER A 74 -16.02 -2.36 -8.55
C SER A 74 -16.17 -1.28 -9.61
N ASN A 75 -15.10 -1.01 -10.34
CA ASN A 75 -15.13 -0.13 -11.49
C ASN A 75 -15.76 -0.88 -12.70
N ALA A 76 -17.08 -0.99 -12.73
CA ALA A 76 -17.80 -1.56 -13.87
C ALA A 76 -17.78 -0.62 -15.10
N ALA A 77 -17.85 0.69 -14.88
CA ALA A 77 -17.93 1.70 -15.93
C ALA A 77 -16.64 1.77 -16.80
N GLY A 78 -15.47 1.60 -16.18
CA GLY A 78 -14.18 1.61 -16.86
C GLY A 78 -13.87 0.32 -17.63
N LYS A 79 -14.63 -0.77 -17.43
CA LYS A 79 -14.41 -2.05 -18.12
C LYS A 79 -15.09 -2.12 -19.50
N GLY A 80 -16.19 -1.38 -19.70
CA GLY A 80 -17.02 -1.48 -20.91
C GLY A 80 -16.41 -0.88 -22.18
N GLN A 81 -15.38 -0.05 -22.08
CA GLN A 81 -14.77 0.65 -23.22
C GLN A 81 -13.45 0.01 -23.71
N LEU A 82 -13.05 -1.10 -23.11
CA LEU A 82 -11.76 -1.72 -23.41
C LEU A 82 -11.94 -2.74 -24.53
N MET A 83 -11.32 -2.47 -25.68
CA MET A 83 -11.23 -3.44 -26.76
C MET A 83 -10.53 -4.70 -26.25
N GLN A 84 -11.17 -5.86 -26.40
CA GLN A 84 -10.51 -7.12 -26.17
C GLN A 84 -9.35 -7.24 -27.16
N PRO A 85 -8.20 -7.81 -26.75
CA PRO A 85 -7.11 -8.03 -27.67
C PRO A 85 -7.56 -9.04 -28.73
N PRO A 86 -6.98 -9.01 -29.94
CA PRO A 86 -7.32 -9.98 -30.98
C PRO A 86 -7.18 -11.43 -30.50
N VAL A 87 -7.91 -12.35 -31.12
CA VAL A 87 -7.85 -13.77 -30.75
C VAL A 87 -6.41 -14.28 -30.89
N GLY A 88 -5.84 -14.82 -29.79
CA GLY A 88 -4.49 -15.41 -29.77
C GLY A 88 -3.43 -14.67 -28.94
N TYR A 89 -3.75 -13.52 -28.34
CA TYR A 89 -2.84 -12.85 -27.40
C TYR A 89 -2.96 -13.45 -25.98
N PRO A 90 -1.84 -13.61 -25.24
CA PRO A 90 -1.83 -14.31 -23.94
C PRO A 90 -2.32 -13.46 -22.76
N TYR A 91 -2.69 -12.20 -22.97
CA TYR A 91 -3.11 -11.29 -21.91
C TYR A 91 -4.56 -10.88 -22.07
N ASN A 92 -5.28 -10.78 -20.95
CA ASN A 92 -6.69 -10.41 -20.94
C ASN A 92 -6.85 -8.94 -20.54
N VAL A 93 -7.32 -8.09 -21.45
CA VAL A 93 -7.31 -6.62 -21.27
C VAL A 93 -8.25 -6.18 -20.14
N GLN A 94 -9.37 -6.87 -19.92
CA GLN A 94 -10.29 -6.54 -18.82
C GLN A 94 -9.66 -6.70 -17.43
N ASN A 95 -8.68 -7.62 -17.29
CA ASN A 95 -7.94 -7.81 -16.03
C ASN A 95 -6.97 -6.66 -15.74
N GLN A 96 -6.53 -5.92 -16.76
CA GLN A 96 -5.53 -4.86 -16.64
C GLN A 96 -6.10 -3.54 -16.11
N PHE A 97 -7.40 -3.32 -16.17
CA PHE A 97 -8.04 -2.06 -15.78
C PHE A 97 -9.13 -2.21 -14.71
N GLY A 98 -9.41 -3.46 -14.30
CA GLY A 98 -10.31 -3.72 -13.19
C GLY A 98 -9.75 -3.16 -11.88
N VAL A 99 -10.52 -2.27 -11.26
CA VAL A 99 -10.28 -1.77 -9.90
C VAL A 99 -11.38 -2.30 -9.01
N HIS A 100 -11.00 -3.03 -7.97
CA HIS A 100 -11.91 -3.58 -6.98
C HIS A 100 -11.46 -3.23 -5.57
N LEU A 101 -12.40 -2.84 -4.72
CA LEU A 101 -12.17 -2.58 -3.30
C LEU A 101 -12.80 -3.68 -2.46
N ILE A 102 -11.98 -4.37 -1.69
CA ILE A 102 -12.41 -5.45 -0.79
C ILE A 102 -12.18 -4.99 0.64
N SER A 103 -13.20 -5.07 1.48
CA SER A 103 -13.09 -4.74 2.90
C SER A 103 -13.12 -6.00 3.75
N ARG A 104 -12.20 -6.08 4.71
CA ARG A 104 -12.31 -6.98 5.85
C ARG A 104 -13.19 -6.30 6.88
N VAL A 105 -14.36 -6.88 7.11
CA VAL A 105 -15.32 -6.43 8.11
C VAL A 105 -15.39 -7.44 9.25
N ASN A 106 -15.53 -6.94 10.47
CA ASN A 106 -15.78 -7.76 11.64
C ASN A 106 -17.25 -7.59 12.01
N LYS A 107 -18.02 -8.68 11.95
CA LYS A 107 -19.41 -8.73 12.35
C LYS A 107 -19.49 -9.00 13.84
N ARG A 108 -20.11 -8.08 14.58
CA ARG A 108 -20.45 -8.22 16.00
C ARG A 108 -21.85 -7.65 16.23
N ASN A 109 -22.73 -8.40 16.88
CA ASN A 109 -24.10 -7.96 17.18
C ASN A 109 -24.84 -7.34 15.98
N ASN A 110 -24.76 -7.98 14.80
CA ASN A 110 -25.36 -7.50 13.54
C ASN A 110 -24.83 -6.14 13.01
N VAL A 111 -23.76 -5.62 13.59
CA VAL A 111 -23.04 -4.42 13.12
C VAL A 111 -21.76 -4.86 12.40
N GLN A 112 -21.54 -4.33 11.21
CA GLN A 112 -20.32 -4.56 10.43
C GLN A 112 -19.33 -3.42 10.69
N VAL A 113 -18.21 -3.73 11.33
CA VAL A 113 -17.13 -2.75 11.56
C VAL A 113 -16.01 -3.00 10.54
N PRO A 114 -15.71 -2.05 9.63
CA PRO A 114 -14.62 -2.21 8.67
C PRO A 114 -13.27 -2.08 9.38
N GLU A 115 -12.39 -3.07 9.24
CA GLU A 115 -11.07 -3.08 9.86
C GLU A 115 -9.95 -2.75 8.88
N ARG A 116 -9.99 -3.34 7.68
CA ARG A 116 -8.94 -3.19 6.65
C ARG A 116 -9.54 -3.18 5.26
N VAL A 117 -8.92 -2.42 4.37
CA VAL A 117 -9.30 -2.35 2.96
C VAL A 117 -8.16 -2.88 2.11
N TYR A 118 -8.51 -3.61 1.06
CA TYR A 118 -7.61 -4.13 0.04
C TYR A 118 -8.06 -3.60 -1.32
N TYR A 119 -7.08 -3.23 -2.14
CA TYR A 119 -7.32 -2.77 -3.50
C TYR A 119 -6.74 -3.80 -4.46
N SER A 120 -7.57 -4.27 -5.39
CA SER A 120 -7.13 -5.06 -6.54
C SER A 120 -7.10 -4.12 -7.75
N ILE A 121 -5.90 -3.76 -8.19
CA ILE A 121 -5.68 -2.90 -9.36
C ILE A 121 -4.93 -3.72 -10.39
N SER A 122 -5.51 -3.87 -11.58
CA SER A 122 -4.88 -4.59 -12.69
C SER A 122 -4.53 -6.06 -12.35
N GLY A 123 -5.33 -6.68 -11.49
CA GLY A 123 -5.08 -8.02 -10.96
C GLY A 123 -3.99 -8.09 -9.89
N VAL A 124 -3.39 -6.99 -9.44
CA VAL A 124 -2.49 -6.99 -8.29
C VAL A 124 -3.26 -6.52 -7.06
N ILE A 125 -3.25 -7.36 -6.01
CA ILE A 125 -3.87 -7.07 -4.73
C ILE A 125 -2.85 -6.40 -3.83
N TYR A 126 -3.28 -5.35 -3.16
CA TYR A 126 -2.49 -4.63 -2.19
C TYR A 126 -3.32 -4.34 -0.95
N GLN A 127 -2.64 -4.20 0.18
CA GLN A 127 -3.26 -3.75 1.42
C GLN A 127 -3.24 -2.23 1.52
N ALA A 128 -4.40 -1.60 1.75
CA ALA A 128 -4.48 -0.17 1.98
C ALA A 128 -3.80 0.18 3.32
N PRO A 129 -2.78 1.05 3.32
CA PRO A 129 -2.21 1.55 4.56
C PRO A 129 -3.22 2.46 5.26
N ALA A 130 -3.22 2.44 6.59
CA ALA A 130 -3.99 3.40 7.36
C ALA A 130 -3.52 4.83 7.06
N LEU A 131 -4.45 5.76 6.89
CA LEU A 131 -4.15 7.16 6.57
C LEU A 131 -3.17 7.79 7.58
N GLN A 132 -3.34 7.49 8.87
CA GLN A 132 -2.45 7.96 9.92
C GLN A 132 -0.99 7.56 9.68
N LYS A 133 -0.74 6.30 9.29
CA LYS A 133 0.61 5.81 8.99
C LYS A 133 1.21 6.54 7.80
N LEU A 134 0.40 6.80 6.76
CA LEU A 134 0.84 7.59 5.60
C LEU A 134 1.24 9.02 6.00
N VAL A 135 0.42 9.69 6.80
CA VAL A 135 0.68 11.07 7.24
C VAL A 135 1.94 11.13 8.09
N ILE A 136 2.09 10.25 9.07
CA ILE A 136 3.29 10.19 9.93
C ILE A 136 4.54 9.92 9.08
N HIS A 137 4.49 8.97 8.16
CA HIS A 137 5.62 8.66 7.27
C HIS A 137 6.04 9.86 6.42
N LYS A 138 5.07 10.60 5.87
CA LYS A 138 5.35 11.79 5.07
C LYS A 138 5.92 12.92 5.92
N LEU A 139 5.39 13.13 7.12
CA LEU A 139 5.90 14.13 8.06
C LEU A 139 7.32 13.78 8.52
N TYR A 140 7.59 12.52 8.83
CA TYR A 140 8.92 12.02 9.16
C TYR A 140 9.92 12.24 8.03
N LYS A 141 9.55 11.88 6.79
CA LYS A 141 10.39 12.14 5.61
C LYS A 141 10.66 13.63 5.41
N ALA A 142 9.66 14.48 5.62
CA ALA A 142 9.83 15.93 5.52
C ALA A 142 10.79 16.46 6.59
N ALA A 143 10.67 15.98 7.84
CA ALA A 143 11.55 16.35 8.93
C ALA A 143 13.02 15.94 8.68
N ILE A 144 13.26 14.70 8.23
CA ILE A 144 14.62 14.26 7.86
C ILE A 144 15.17 15.10 6.72
N THR A 145 14.34 15.42 5.72
CA THR A 145 14.77 16.25 4.59
C THR A 145 15.15 17.65 5.06
N LEU A 146 14.38 18.23 5.98
CA LEU A 146 14.66 19.52 6.58
C LEU A 146 15.96 19.49 7.40
N ASP A 147 16.17 18.45 8.20
CA ASP A 147 17.41 18.28 8.98
C ASP A 147 18.66 18.19 8.09
N LYS A 148 18.57 17.45 6.99
CA LYS A 148 19.64 17.38 5.97
C LYS A 148 19.92 18.74 5.33
N VAL A 149 18.88 19.50 5.00
CA VAL A 149 19.01 20.83 4.41
C VAL A 149 19.63 21.81 5.41
N LEU A 150 19.19 21.80 6.66
CA LEU A 150 19.77 22.65 7.70
C LEU A 150 21.23 22.29 7.96
N SER A 151 21.56 21.01 8.07
CA SER A 151 22.94 20.54 8.24
C SER A 151 23.83 21.00 7.07
N LEU A 152 23.31 20.94 5.85
CA LEU A 152 23.99 21.45 4.66
C LEU A 152 24.17 22.97 4.71
N LEU A 153 23.14 23.74 5.09
CA LEU A 153 23.24 25.19 5.26
C LEU A 153 24.26 25.58 6.33
N THR A 154 24.25 24.90 7.48
CA THR A 154 25.25 25.09 8.53
C THR A 154 26.65 24.76 8.02
N SER A 155 26.82 23.72 7.20
CA SER A 155 28.13 23.41 6.60
C SER A 155 28.62 24.45 5.60
N MET A 156 27.72 25.20 4.95
CA MET A 156 28.06 26.27 4.00
C MET A 156 28.35 27.60 4.71
N CYS A 157 27.85 27.79 5.92
CA CYS A 157 27.88 29.03 6.66
C CYS A 157 28.97 28.99 7.75
N HIS A 158 29.98 29.85 7.62
CA HIS A 158 31.05 29.97 8.61
C HIS A 158 31.00 31.38 9.19
N TRP A 159 30.91 31.48 10.51
CA TRP A 159 30.96 32.77 11.19
C TRP A 159 32.39 33.10 11.61
N ASN A 160 32.82 34.34 11.35
CA ASN A 160 34.11 34.88 11.76
C ASN A 160 33.89 36.29 12.31
N VAL A 161 34.50 36.63 13.45
CA VAL A 161 34.39 37.94 14.10
C VAL A 161 34.74 39.10 13.17
N LEU A 162 35.72 38.91 12.28
CA LEU A 162 36.23 39.96 11.38
C LEU A 162 35.40 40.14 10.10
N SER A 163 34.74 39.09 9.62
CA SER A 163 34.00 39.09 8.35
C SER A 163 32.50 38.79 8.53
N SER A 164 32.02 38.69 9.77
CA SER A 164 30.67 38.26 10.12
C SER A 164 30.33 36.90 9.50
N TYR A 165 29.27 36.79 8.68
CA TYR A 165 28.88 35.53 8.05
C TYR A 165 29.51 35.37 6.66
N ASN A 166 30.32 34.33 6.48
CA ASN A 166 30.87 33.92 5.19
C ASN A 166 30.12 32.69 4.66
N TRP A 167 29.68 32.76 3.40
CA TRP A 167 29.00 31.67 2.70
C TRP A 167 29.94 31.07 1.67
N LYS A 168 30.19 29.75 1.72
CA LYS A 168 30.91 29.04 0.66
C LYS A 168 29.92 28.71 -0.48
N ALA A 169 30.32 28.96 -1.73
CA ALA A 169 29.47 28.72 -2.89
C ALA A 169 29.19 27.21 -3.08
N ALA A 170 27.93 26.87 -3.40
CA ALA A 170 27.43 25.49 -3.49
C ALA A 170 28.12 24.59 -4.53
N ILE A 171 28.94 25.15 -5.43
CA ILE A 171 29.64 24.41 -6.49
C ILE A 171 30.65 23.40 -5.91
N ASP A 172 31.25 23.70 -4.76
CA ASP A 172 32.18 22.77 -4.08
C ASP A 172 31.50 21.63 -3.30
N VAL A 173 30.18 21.73 -3.04
CA VAL A 173 29.43 20.76 -2.21
C VAL A 173 28.65 19.76 -3.07
N LEU A 174 28.22 20.16 -4.27
CA LEU A 174 27.52 19.29 -5.22
C LEU A 174 28.42 18.20 -5.84
N SER A 175 29.74 18.36 -5.81
CA SER A 175 30.70 17.31 -6.19
C SER A 175 30.71 16.15 -5.19
N ILE A 176 30.55 16.45 -3.89
CA ILE A 176 30.60 15.46 -2.79
C ILE A 176 29.33 14.57 -2.77
N LEU A 177 28.19 15.09 -3.22
CA LEU A 177 26.92 14.34 -3.24
C LEU A 177 26.72 13.44 -4.47
N LYS A 178 27.60 13.48 -5.48
CA LYS A 178 27.51 12.60 -6.66
C LYS A 178 28.09 11.20 -6.42
N ASP A 179 28.90 11.01 -5.38
CA ASP A 179 29.61 9.75 -5.11
C ASP A 179 28.87 8.79 -4.16
N VAL A 180 27.66 9.14 -3.72
CA VAL A 180 26.86 8.28 -2.83
C VAL A 180 25.56 7.89 -3.55
N LYS A 181 25.62 6.75 -4.24
CA LYS A 181 24.45 6.03 -4.79
C LYS A 181 23.99 4.95 -3.82
#